data_AF-A0A1V5R0K5-F1
#
_entry.id   AF-A0A1V5R0K5-F1
#
_cell.length_a   1.000
_cell.length_b   1.000
_cell.length_c   1.000
_cell.angle_alpha   90.00
_cell.angle_beta   90.00
_cell.angle_gamma   90.00
#
_symmetry.space_group_name_H-M   'P 1'
#
loop_
_entity.id
_entity.type
_entity.pdbx_description
1 polymer ?
#
loop_
_entity_poly.entity_id
_entity_poly.type
_entity_poly.pdbx_seq_one_letter_code
_entity_poly.pdbx_strand_id
1 'polypeptide(L)'
;MMHKTIKKTLFRFFFSIEVVCMGVFYLFGSQGMMAIVRLKQEKEQALVEVEQLNNSINLLQDTITCWQNNDYYKEKVAREKLHMACPDEIVVYLPEGIQ
;
A
#
# COMPACT_ATOMS: atom_id res chain seq x y z
N MET A 1 60.47 30.47 7.55
CA MET A 1 59.38 30.26 8.54
C MET A 1 57.97 30.11 7.92
N MET A 2 57.75 30.49 6.65
CA MET A 2 56.43 30.53 5.98
C MET A 2 55.88 29.16 5.51
N HIS A 3 56.75 28.17 5.31
CA HIS A 3 56.36 26.86 4.75
C HIS A 3 55.59 25.95 5.74
N LYS A 4 55.69 26.20 7.06
CA LYS A 4 55.01 25.42 8.11
C LYS A 4 53.52 25.79 8.25
N THR A 5 53.18 27.05 8.00
CA THR A 5 51.81 27.57 8.13
C THR A 5 50.92 27.06 7.00
N ILE A 6 51.44 27.03 5.76
CA ILE A 6 50.73 26.51 4.59
C ILE A 6 50.35 25.04 4.75
N LYS A 7 51.27 24.19 5.24
CA LYS A 7 50.99 22.76 5.48
C LYS A 7 49.89 22.56 6.53
N LYS A 8 49.88 23.38 7.61
CA LYS A 8 48.82 23.34 8.63
C LYS A 8 47.45 23.75 8.07
N THR A 9 47.39 24.78 7.22
CA THR A 9 46.13 25.22 6.61
C THR A 9 45.59 24.16 5.65
N LEU A 10 46.47 23.54 4.86
CA LEU A 10 46.10 22.46 3.93
C LEU A 10 45.58 21.23 4.67
N PHE A 11 46.22 20.86 5.78
CA PHE A 11 45.77 19.73 6.61
C PHE A 11 44.41 20.01 7.28
N ARG A 12 44.18 21.25 7.74
CA ARG A 12 42.87 21.67 8.25
C ARG A 12 41.80 21.59 7.18
N PHE A 13 42.10 22.03 5.96
CA PHE A 13 41.15 22.00 4.85
C PHE A 13 40.79 20.57 4.46
N PHE A 14 41.80 19.69 4.37
CA PHE A 14 41.60 18.28 4.08
C PHE A 14 40.71 17.61 5.14
N PHE A 15 41.00 17.86 6.42
CA PHE A 15 40.21 17.31 7.52
C PHE A 15 38.77 17.86 7.52
N SER A 16 38.59 19.15 7.22
CA SER A 16 37.25 19.74 7.08
C SER A 16 36.45 19.09 5.94
N ILE A 17 37.10 18.84 4.80
CA ILE A 17 36.44 18.15 3.67
C ILE A 17 36.06 16.72 4.05
N GLU A 18 36.96 15.99 4.70
CA GLU A 18 36.68 14.61 5.13
C GLU A 18 35.49 14.53 6.09
N VAL A 19 35.42 15.43 7.08
CA VAL A 19 34.28 15.52 8.01
C VAL A 19 32.97 15.83 7.27
N VAL A 20 33.00 16.73 6.29
CA VAL A 20 31.82 17.06 5.48
C VAL A 20 31.40 15.88 4.62
N CYS A 21 32.34 15.24 3.93
CA CYS A 21 32.06 14.04 3.12
C CYS A 21 31.47 12.91 3.97
N MET A 22 32.03 12.67 5.16
CA MET A 22 31.55 11.66 6.09
C MET A 22 30.14 11.99 6.60
N GLY A 23 29.86 13.27 6.92
CA GLY A 23 28.53 13.72 7.30
C GLY A 23 27.49 13.53 6.18
N VAL A 24 27.84 13.88 4.94
CA VAL A 24 26.96 13.68 3.78
C VAL A 24 26.71 12.20 3.53
N PHE A 25 27.75 11.35 3.57
CA PHE A 25 27.60 9.91 3.41
C PHE A 25 26.76 9.28 4.53
N TYR A 26 26.87 9.78 5.76
CA TYR A 26 26.09 9.27 6.88
C TYR A 26 24.60 9.64 6.78
N LEU A 27 24.28 10.84 6.29
CA LEU A 27 22.90 11.30 6.15
C LEU A 27 22.23 10.78 4.86
N PHE A 28 22.94 10.83 3.73
CA PHE A 28 22.42 10.53 2.39
C PHE A 28 22.94 9.22 1.78
N GLY A 29 23.80 8.48 2.49
CA GLY A 29 24.29 7.19 2.02
C GLY A 29 23.17 6.15 1.92
N SER A 30 23.41 5.12 1.12
CA SER A 30 22.47 4.00 0.88
C SER A 30 22.06 3.28 2.18
N GLN A 31 22.86 3.35 3.24
CA GLN A 31 22.58 2.78 4.56
C GLN A 31 22.48 3.87 5.63
N GLY A 32 22.32 5.12 5.22
CA GLY A 32 22.23 6.27 6.11
C GLY A 32 20.89 6.36 6.84
N MET A 33 20.75 7.39 7.64
CA MET A 33 19.56 7.62 8.48
C MET A 33 18.26 7.72 7.65
N MET A 34 18.33 8.28 6.44
CA MET A 34 17.20 8.36 5.52
C MET A 34 16.74 6.97 5.02
N ALA A 35 17.66 6.04 4.82
CA ALA A 35 17.33 4.67 4.40
C ALA A 35 16.54 3.94 5.49
N ILE A 36 16.89 4.14 6.77
CA ILE A 36 16.16 3.53 7.90
C ILE A 36 14.72 4.05 7.96
N VAL A 37 14.51 5.35 7.77
CA VAL A 37 13.16 5.93 7.75
C VAL A 37 12.34 5.36 6.59
N ARG A 38 12.94 5.28 5.40
CA ARG A 38 12.29 4.71 4.22
C ARG A 38 11.95 3.23 4.42
N LEU A 39 12.88 2.42 4.93
CA LEU A 39 12.64 1.01 5.25
C LEU A 39 11.51 0.83 6.26
N LYS A 40 11.41 1.72 7.26
CA LYS A 40 10.31 1.70 8.23
C LYS A 40 8.97 2.00 7.55
N GLN A 41 8.93 2.98 6.66
CA GLN A 41 7.72 3.31 5.90
C GLN A 41 7.31 2.16 4.96
N GLU A 42 8.26 1.58 4.22
CA GLU A 42 8.01 0.44 3.34
C GLU A 42 7.50 -0.78 4.13
N LYS A 43 8.08 -1.05 5.30
CA LYS A 43 7.57 -2.08 6.21
C LYS A 43 6.13 -1.80 6.66
N GLU A 44 5.83 -0.57 7.04
CA GLU A 44 4.50 -0.18 7.53
C GLU A 44 3.45 -0.30 6.42
N GLN A 45 3.78 0.13 5.20
CA GLN A 45 2.93 -0.04 4.02
C GLN A 45 2.67 -1.53 3.72
N ALA A 46 3.71 -2.35 3.72
CA ALA A 46 3.57 -3.79 3.49
C ALA A 46 2.67 -4.46 4.55
N LEU A 47 2.75 -4.03 5.82
CA LEU A 47 1.88 -4.55 6.88
C LEU A 47 0.41 -4.16 6.65
N VAL A 48 0.16 -2.92 6.24
CA VAL A 48 -1.21 -2.46 5.89
C VAL A 48 -1.77 -3.26 4.72
N GLU A 49 -0.97 -3.50 3.68
CA GLU A 49 -1.40 -4.32 2.54
C GLU A 49 -1.74 -5.75 2.96
N VAL A 50 -0.93 -6.38 3.82
CA VAL A 50 -1.22 -7.71 4.36
C VAL A 50 -2.52 -7.72 5.15
N GLU A 51 -2.77 -6.71 5.98
CA GLU A 51 -4.01 -6.60 6.76
C GLU A 51 -5.23 -6.45 5.84
N GLN A 52 -5.14 -5.58 4.82
CA GLN A 52 -6.21 -5.40 3.84
C GLN A 52 -6.50 -6.69 3.06
N LEU A 53 -5.46 -7.43 2.68
CA LEU A 53 -5.61 -8.68 1.96
C LEU A 53 -6.26 -9.76 2.84
N ASN A 54 -5.85 -9.87 4.10
CA ASN A 54 -6.47 -10.79 5.06
C ASN A 54 -7.95 -10.46 5.29
N ASN A 55 -8.30 -9.18 5.43
CA ASN A 55 -9.69 -8.76 5.55
C ASN A 55 -10.51 -9.12 4.30
N SER A 56 -9.91 -8.95 3.12
CA SER A 56 -10.55 -9.33 1.85
C SER A 56 -10.77 -10.84 1.74
N ILE A 57 -9.81 -11.66 2.18
CA ILE A 57 -9.93 -13.11 2.23
C ILE A 57 -11.08 -13.52 3.16
N ASN A 58 -11.12 -12.96 4.37
CA ASN A 58 -12.17 -13.24 5.35
C ASN A 58 -13.56 -12.89 4.80
N LEU A 59 -13.71 -11.70 4.21
CA LEU A 59 -14.96 -11.28 3.57
C LEU A 59 -15.38 -12.21 2.41
N LEU A 60 -14.43 -12.62 1.58
CA LEU A 60 -14.70 -13.57 0.50
C LEU A 60 -15.15 -14.91 1.06
N GLN A 61 -14.49 -15.38 2.12
CA GLN A 61 -14.77 -16.67 2.72
C GLN A 61 -16.15 -16.69 3.42
N ASP A 62 -16.52 -15.60 4.07
CA ASP A 62 -17.88 -15.40 4.59
C ASP A 62 -18.89 -15.40 3.45
N THR A 63 -18.59 -14.70 2.35
CA THR A 63 -19.46 -14.66 1.16
C THR A 63 -19.64 -16.05 0.55
N ILE A 64 -18.56 -16.84 0.43
CA ILE A 64 -18.60 -18.22 -0.06
C ILE A 64 -19.43 -19.09 0.88
N THR A 65 -19.25 -18.94 2.20
CA THR A 65 -19.98 -19.71 3.20
C THR A 65 -21.47 -19.40 3.16
N CYS A 66 -21.85 -18.12 3.07
CA CYS A 66 -23.24 -17.70 2.86
C CYS A 66 -23.78 -18.22 1.53
N TRP A 67 -22.98 -18.15 0.45
CA TRP A 67 -23.37 -18.67 -0.85
C TRP A 67 -23.63 -20.18 -0.82
N GLN A 68 -22.77 -20.97 -0.18
CA GLN A 68 -22.92 -22.43 -0.16
C GLN A 68 -24.08 -22.89 0.71
N ASN A 69 -24.27 -22.26 1.88
CA ASN A 69 -25.17 -22.76 2.92
C ASN A 69 -26.55 -22.08 2.94
N ASN A 70 -26.77 -21.02 2.16
CA ASN A 70 -28.03 -20.28 2.18
C ASN A 70 -28.65 -20.15 0.78
N ASP A 71 -29.68 -20.95 0.50
CA ASP A 71 -30.38 -20.93 -0.78
C ASP A 71 -31.12 -19.60 -1.03
N TYR A 72 -31.62 -18.95 0.04
CA TYR A 72 -32.21 -17.61 -0.06
C TYR A 72 -31.18 -16.56 -0.49
N TYR A 73 -29.93 -16.69 -0.03
CA TYR A 73 -28.84 -15.80 -0.44
C TYR A 73 -28.51 -15.97 -1.93
N LYS A 74 -28.50 -17.21 -2.46
CA LYS A 74 -28.32 -17.48 -3.89
C LYS A 74 -29.43 -16.84 -4.73
N GLU A 75 -30.68 -17.02 -4.30
CA GLU A 75 -31.85 -16.46 -5.00
C GLU A 75 -31.81 -14.93 -5.00
N LYS A 76 -31.50 -14.31 -3.86
CA LYS A 76 -31.37 -12.86 -3.74
C LYS A 76 -30.32 -12.31 -4.71
N VAL A 77 -29.14 -12.92 -4.78
CA VAL A 77 -28.10 -12.49 -5.72
C VAL A 77 -28.50 -12.71 -7.17
N ALA A 78 -29.18 -13.82 -7.50
CA ALA A 78 -29.66 -14.08 -8.85
C ALA A 78 -30.69 -13.03 -9.31
N ARG A 79 -31.65 -12.68 -8.44
CA ARG A 79 -32.69 -11.69 -8.74
C ARG A 79 -32.15 -10.26 -8.75
N GLU A 80 -31.34 -9.87 -7.75
CA GLU A 80 -30.91 -8.48 -7.57
C GLU A 80 -29.68 -8.11 -8.39
N LYS A 81 -28.66 -8.99 -8.45
CA LYS A 81 -27.39 -8.68 -9.12
C LYS A 81 -27.33 -9.17 -10.56
N LEU A 82 -28.01 -10.27 -10.86
CA LEU A 82 -27.98 -10.89 -12.19
C LEU A 82 -29.28 -10.64 -12.98
N HIS A 83 -30.28 -10.00 -12.37
CA HIS A 83 -31.60 -9.76 -12.95
C HIS A 83 -32.24 -11.03 -13.54
N MET A 84 -31.93 -12.19 -12.96
CA MET A 84 -32.49 -13.47 -13.38
C MET A 84 -33.84 -13.69 -12.70
N ALA A 85 -34.84 -14.00 -13.51
CA ALA A 85 -36.14 -14.48 -13.04
C ALA A 85 -36.18 -16.01 -13.04
N CYS A 86 -37.05 -16.58 -12.22
CA CYS A 86 -37.28 -18.02 -12.26
C CYS A 86 -37.83 -18.41 -13.65
N PRO A 87 -37.44 -19.56 -14.25
CA PRO A 87 -37.90 -19.95 -15.58
C PRO A 87 -39.42 -20.00 -15.74
N ASP A 88 -40.15 -20.26 -14.65
CA ASP A 88 -41.61 -20.34 -14.60
C ASP A 88 -42.28 -19.04 -14.13
N GLU A 89 -41.53 -17.96 -13.91
CA GLU A 89 -42.05 -16.65 -13.51
C GLU A 89 -42.17 -15.69 -14.71
N ILE A 90 -43.29 -14.97 -14.78
CA ILE A 90 -43.51 -13.94 -15.82
C ILE A 90 -43.00 -12.60 -15.29
N VAL A 91 -41.93 -12.08 -15.89
CA VAL A 91 -41.40 -10.75 -15.58
C VAL A 91 -42.23 -9.69 -16.29
N VAL A 92 -43.02 -8.93 -15.53
CA VAL A 92 -43.82 -7.82 -16.05
C VAL A 92 -43.05 -6.52 -15.86
N TYR A 93 -42.55 -5.95 -16.96
CA TYR A 93 -42.01 -4.58 -16.97
C TYR A 93 -43.17 -3.60 -17.14
N LEU A 94 -43.50 -2.87 -16.09
CA LEU A 94 -44.44 -1.75 -16.18
C LEU A 94 -43.70 -0.56 -16.81
N PRO A 95 -44.09 -0.07 -18.01
CA PRO A 95 -43.53 1.16 -18.53
C PRO A 95 -43.98 2.31 -17.63
N GLU A 96 -43.01 3.04 -17.06
CA GLU A 96 -43.30 4.28 -16.35
C GLU A 96 -43.82 5.32 -17.34
N GLY A 97 -45.15 5.52 -17.31
CA GLY A 97 -45.84 6.70 -17.81
C GLY A 97 -45.91 6.87 -19.34
N ILE A 98 -47.08 6.58 -19.90
CA ILE A 98 -47.65 7.51 -20.89
C ILE A 98 -48.38 8.58 -20.07
N GLN A 99 -48.04 9.84 -20.33
CA GLN A 99 -48.52 11.06 -19.67
C GLN A 99 -50.04 11.10 -19.46
#